data_AF-A0A661SMM5-F1
#
_entry.id   AF-A0A661SMM5-F1
#
_cell.length_a   1.000
_cell.length_b   1.000
_cell.length_c   1.000
_cell.angle_alpha   90.00
_cell.angle_beta   90.00
_cell.angle_gamma   90.00
#
_symmetry.space_group_name_H-M   'P 1'
#
loop_
_entity.id
_entity.type
_entity.pdbx_description
1 polymer ?
#
loop_
_entity_poly.entity_id
_entity_poly.type
_entity_poly.pdbx_seq_one_letter_code
_entity_poly.pdbx_strand_id
1 'polypeptide(L)'
;MNNIGKKIFLIPTRLVPDDIIGIAAPASSFARESFCRGTNVLESMGFRTYIPDDIFKKKGYLAGSDWHRADLLNRLFADKKIKAIICARGGFGSVRMLSFLDFGAIRKNPKIFIGFSDISAILSVLHTKCGLVTFHGPVLTTLGDADQKTREAMVSAFSSGNILEIKPKNGITVKRGSASGPVSGGNLCTLCHLSGTPFESGFKGHILFLEDRGEASYKIDRMLTQMKLAG
;
A
#
# COMPACT_ATOMS: atom_id res chain seq x y z
N MET A 1 -30.51 1.88 19.87
CA MET A 1 -30.08 2.43 18.56
C MET A 1 -28.79 3.19 18.79
N ASN A 2 -27.64 2.54 18.63
CA ASN A 2 -26.34 3.19 18.85
C ASN A 2 -25.89 3.86 17.56
N ASN A 3 -25.67 5.17 17.64
CA ASN A 3 -25.05 6.00 16.63
C ASN A 3 -23.62 5.49 16.38
N ILE A 4 -23.44 4.53 15.48
CA ILE A 4 -22.12 4.20 14.94
C ILE A 4 -21.75 5.39 14.07
N GLY A 5 -21.02 6.35 14.63
CA GLY A 5 -20.53 7.51 13.90
C GLY A 5 -19.91 7.04 12.58
N LYS A 6 -20.47 7.49 11.45
CA LYS A 6 -19.93 7.19 10.11
C LYS A 6 -18.44 7.49 10.14
N LYS A 7 -17.60 6.45 10.07
CA LYS A 7 -16.16 6.62 9.95
C LYS A 7 -15.93 7.29 8.59
N ILE A 8 -15.60 8.58 8.59
CA ILE A 8 -15.34 9.33 7.36
C ILE A 8 -13.97 8.89 6.86
N PHE A 9 -13.95 8.16 5.75
CA PHE A 9 -12.71 7.83 5.05
C PHE A 9 -12.22 9.04 4.26
N LEU A 10 -10.92 9.32 4.33
CA LEU A 10 -10.25 10.30 3.50
C LEU A 10 -9.96 9.66 2.15
N ILE A 11 -10.82 9.94 1.18
CA ILE A 11 -10.63 9.52 -0.20
C ILE A 11 -9.72 10.55 -0.88
N PRO A 12 -8.52 10.16 -1.35
CA PRO A 12 -7.63 11.10 -2.02
C PRO A 12 -8.18 11.53 -3.38
N THR A 13 -7.78 12.72 -3.83
CA THR A 13 -8.13 13.22 -5.17
C THR A 13 -7.57 12.29 -6.24
N ARG A 14 -8.35 12.05 -7.30
CA ARG A 14 -7.93 11.25 -8.45
C ARG A 14 -6.78 11.93 -9.19
N LEU A 15 -5.89 11.12 -9.78
CA LEU A 15 -4.83 11.64 -10.64
C LEU A 15 -5.37 12.02 -12.02
N VAL A 16 -4.87 13.13 -12.55
CA VAL A 16 -5.03 13.56 -13.93
C VAL A 16 -3.67 13.53 -14.66
N PRO A 17 -3.62 13.58 -16.00
CA PRO A 17 -2.36 13.72 -16.73
C PRO A 17 -1.53 14.88 -16.21
N ASP A 18 -0.20 14.75 -16.33
CA ASP A 18 0.84 15.67 -15.81
C ASP A 18 0.97 15.77 -14.28
N ASP A 19 0.09 15.13 -13.49
CA ASP A 19 0.26 15.06 -12.05
C ASP A 19 1.59 14.39 -11.65
N ILE A 20 2.18 14.88 -10.56
CA ILE A 20 3.46 14.40 -10.06
C ILE A 20 3.25 13.24 -9.08
N ILE A 21 3.86 12.09 -9.41
CA ILE A 21 3.94 10.90 -8.55
C ILE A 21 5.31 10.87 -7.87
N GLY A 22 5.33 10.98 -6.55
CA GLY A 22 6.52 10.82 -5.74
C GLY A 22 6.88 9.36 -5.53
N ILE A 23 8.17 9.02 -5.61
CA ILE A 23 8.62 7.64 -5.40
C ILE A 23 9.18 7.46 -3.99
N ALA A 24 8.59 6.54 -3.22
CA ALA A 24 9.02 6.22 -1.86
C ALA A 24 9.81 4.90 -1.81
N ALA A 25 10.74 4.75 -0.87
CA ALA A 25 11.49 3.51 -0.66
C ALA A 25 11.41 2.99 0.79
N PRO A 26 10.22 2.63 1.29
CA PRO A 26 10.04 2.38 2.72
C PRO A 26 10.39 0.94 3.17
N ALA A 27 10.92 0.09 2.29
CA ALA A 27 11.21 -1.32 2.56
C ALA A 27 12.64 -1.69 2.15
N SER A 28 12.80 -2.77 1.36
CA SER A 28 14.10 -3.25 0.91
C SER A 28 14.71 -2.38 -0.19
N SER A 29 16.03 -2.47 -0.34
CA SER A 29 16.72 -1.89 -1.49
C SER A 29 16.35 -2.60 -2.82
N PHE A 30 16.62 -1.94 -3.94
CA PHE A 30 16.19 -2.38 -5.26
C PHE A 30 17.26 -2.16 -6.33
N ALA A 31 17.10 -2.84 -7.47
CA ALA A 31 17.93 -2.67 -8.65
C ALA A 31 17.51 -1.42 -9.42
N ARG A 32 18.50 -0.64 -9.88
CA ARG A 32 18.28 0.60 -10.66
C ARG A 32 17.55 0.31 -11.97
N GLU A 33 17.87 -0.79 -12.62
CA GLU A 33 17.28 -1.15 -13.91
C GLU A 33 15.76 -1.35 -13.83
N SER A 34 15.30 -2.20 -12.92
CA SER A 34 13.86 -2.42 -12.68
C SER A 34 13.14 -1.16 -12.22
N PHE A 35 13.83 -0.32 -11.43
CA PHE A 35 13.32 0.98 -11.02
C PHE A 35 13.07 1.89 -12.23
N CYS A 36 14.06 2.05 -13.12
CA CYS A 36 13.94 2.88 -14.32
C CYS A 36 12.86 2.37 -15.27
N ARG A 37 12.74 1.04 -15.46
CA ARG A 37 11.63 0.47 -16.26
C ARG A 37 10.27 0.87 -15.72
N GLY A 38 10.08 0.80 -14.40
CA GLY A 38 8.85 1.22 -13.75
C GLY A 38 8.55 2.72 -13.91
N THR A 39 9.58 3.56 -13.74
CA THR A 39 9.47 5.02 -13.97
C THR A 39 9.01 5.33 -15.38
N ASN A 40 9.64 4.71 -16.39
CA ASN A 40 9.27 4.90 -17.80
C ASN A 40 7.81 4.49 -18.08
N VAL A 41 7.31 3.46 -17.40
CA VAL A 41 5.89 3.06 -17.53
C VAL A 41 4.95 4.15 -16.98
N LEU A 42 5.24 4.73 -15.81
CA LEU A 42 4.43 5.83 -15.26
C LEU A 42 4.45 7.06 -16.17
N GLU A 43 5.60 7.37 -16.76
CA GLU A 43 5.74 8.48 -17.71
C GLU A 43 4.98 8.20 -19.01
N SER A 44 5.03 6.97 -19.54
CA SER A 44 4.23 6.58 -20.71
C SER A 44 2.72 6.60 -20.45
N MET A 45 2.29 6.54 -19.18
CA MET A 45 0.90 6.69 -18.77
C MET A 45 0.48 8.18 -18.65
N GLY A 46 1.40 9.12 -18.90
CA GLY A 46 1.11 10.56 -18.88
C GLY A 46 1.30 11.23 -17.53
N PHE A 47 2.01 10.60 -16.59
CA PHE A 47 2.34 11.20 -15.28
C PHE A 47 3.79 11.68 -15.24
N ARG A 48 4.08 12.61 -14.32
CA ARG A 48 5.46 13.02 -14.02
C ARG A 48 5.96 12.29 -12.79
N THR A 49 7.24 11.94 -12.76
CA THR A 49 7.84 11.27 -11.59
C THR A 49 8.73 12.23 -10.80
N TYR A 50 8.61 12.19 -9.47
CA TYR A 50 9.55 12.86 -8.56
C TYR A 50 10.36 11.81 -7.82
N ILE A 51 11.67 11.78 -8.10
CA ILE A 51 12.62 10.82 -7.56
C ILE A 51 13.52 11.55 -6.56
N PRO A 52 13.41 11.29 -5.24
CA PRO A 52 14.33 11.86 -4.26
C PRO A 52 15.79 11.44 -4.52
N ASP A 53 16.72 12.38 -4.40
CA ASP A 53 18.16 12.14 -4.65
C ASP A 53 18.73 11.00 -3.78
N ASP A 54 18.17 10.85 -2.58
CA ASP A 54 18.62 9.90 -1.57
C ASP A 54 17.84 8.57 -1.55
N ILE A 55 17.01 8.32 -2.56
CA ILE A 55 16.17 7.11 -2.65
C ILE A 55 16.98 5.81 -2.79
N PHE A 56 18.22 5.91 -3.29
CA PHE A 56 19.10 4.75 -3.51
C PHE A 56 20.05 4.44 -2.34
N LYS A 57 19.93 5.13 -1.20
CA LYS A 57 20.69 4.78 0.01
C LYS A 57 20.43 3.32 0.41
N LYS A 58 21.45 2.66 0.95
CA LYS A 58 21.37 1.27 1.41
C LYS A 58 21.90 1.11 2.82
N LYS A 59 21.26 0.24 3.60
CA LYS A 59 21.77 -0.27 4.89
C LYS A 59 21.48 -1.77 4.94
N GLY A 60 22.46 -2.58 4.57
CA GLY A 60 22.24 -4.01 4.32
C GLY A 60 21.19 -4.22 3.23
N TYR A 61 20.16 -5.02 3.52
CA TYR A 61 19.03 -5.27 2.60
C TYR A 61 17.99 -4.13 2.56
N LEU A 62 18.09 -3.10 3.42
CA LEU A 62 17.14 -1.98 3.52
C LEU A 62 17.51 -0.81 2.60
N ALA A 63 16.52 -0.06 2.13
CA ALA A 63 16.69 1.18 1.36
C ALA A 63 17.06 2.41 2.24
N GLY A 64 18.02 2.22 3.13
CA GLY A 64 18.46 3.21 4.13
C GLY A 64 18.08 2.83 5.55
N SER A 65 18.35 3.73 6.51
CA SER A 65 17.96 3.54 7.91
C SER A 65 16.44 3.64 8.10
N ASP A 66 15.93 3.22 9.26
CA ASP A 66 14.51 3.32 9.60
C ASP A 66 14.03 4.79 9.58
N TRP A 67 14.83 5.70 10.17
CA TRP A 67 14.55 7.14 10.14
C TRP A 67 14.59 7.71 8.71
N HIS A 68 15.60 7.36 7.91
CA HIS A 68 15.73 7.86 6.52
C HIS A 68 14.51 7.51 5.67
N ARG A 69 14.04 6.27 5.77
CA ARG A 69 12.88 5.79 5.02
C ARG A 69 11.58 6.47 5.47
N ALA A 70 11.43 6.73 6.77
CA ALA A 70 10.31 7.50 7.32
C ALA A 70 10.34 8.98 6.94
N ASP A 71 11.49 9.62 7.06
CA ASP A 71 11.68 11.02 6.70
C ASP A 71 11.36 11.24 5.22
N LEU A 72 11.88 10.39 4.33
CA LEU A 72 11.56 10.44 2.92
C LEU A 72 10.04 10.35 2.69
N LEU A 73 9.35 9.41 3.34
CA LEU A 73 7.90 9.29 3.19
C LEU A 73 7.15 10.52 3.73
N ASN A 74 7.55 11.03 4.89
CA ASN A 74 6.97 12.25 5.48
C ASN A 74 7.14 13.46 4.53
N ARG A 75 8.34 13.64 3.94
CA ARG A 75 8.61 14.71 2.96
C ARG A 75 7.70 14.60 1.74
N LEU A 76 7.49 13.40 1.21
CA LEU A 76 6.60 13.20 0.05
C LEU A 76 5.13 13.52 0.37
N PHE A 77 4.67 13.21 1.58
CA PHE A 77 3.33 13.59 2.02
C PHE A 77 3.21 15.10 2.21
N ALA A 78 4.22 15.76 2.78
CA ALA A 78 4.24 17.19 3.04
C ALA A 78 4.29 18.05 1.76
N ASP A 79 4.91 17.57 0.68
CA ASP A 79 4.98 18.31 -0.58
C ASP A 79 3.63 18.35 -1.30
N LYS A 80 3.05 19.55 -1.44
CA LYS A 80 1.75 19.79 -2.09
C LYS A 80 1.77 19.60 -3.61
N LYS A 81 2.95 19.60 -4.24
CA LYS A 81 3.13 19.32 -5.67
C LYS A 81 2.90 17.84 -5.97
N ILE A 82 3.22 16.96 -5.03
CA ILE A 82 3.05 15.51 -5.16
C ILE A 82 1.58 15.12 -4.96
N LYS A 83 1.00 14.48 -5.97
CA LYS A 83 -0.42 14.07 -5.98
C LYS A 83 -0.64 12.59 -5.67
N ALA A 84 0.38 11.77 -5.87
CA ALA A 84 0.40 10.38 -5.44
C ALA A 84 1.80 9.96 -4.99
N ILE A 85 1.86 8.89 -4.21
CA ILE A 85 3.09 8.25 -3.78
C ILE A 85 3.02 6.78 -4.18
N ILE A 86 4.03 6.30 -4.89
CA ILE A 86 4.20 4.87 -5.20
C ILE A 86 5.46 4.35 -4.54
N CYS A 87 5.36 3.17 -3.92
CA CYS A 87 6.52 2.52 -3.33
C CYS A 87 7.38 1.88 -4.42
N ALA A 88 8.69 2.11 -4.35
CA ALA A 88 9.67 1.57 -5.27
C ALA A 88 9.66 0.03 -5.25
N ARG A 89 9.65 -0.55 -4.03
CA ARG A 89 9.64 -2.00 -3.80
C ARG A 89 9.00 -2.31 -2.44
N GLY A 90 8.43 -3.51 -2.31
CA GLY A 90 8.21 -4.16 -1.01
C GLY A 90 9.50 -4.78 -0.46
N GLY A 91 9.39 -5.96 0.16
CA GLY A 91 10.52 -6.70 0.70
C GLY A 91 10.43 -6.84 2.21
N PHE A 92 11.26 -6.11 2.96
CA PHE A 92 11.23 -6.14 4.41
C PHE A 92 11.57 -4.78 5.00
N GLY A 93 10.98 -4.49 6.15
CA GLY A 93 11.42 -3.46 7.08
C GLY A 93 10.52 -2.24 7.11
N SER A 94 9.39 -2.22 6.41
CA SER A 94 8.39 -1.14 6.51
C SER A 94 7.85 -0.99 7.94
N VAL A 95 7.63 -2.09 8.67
CA VAL A 95 7.14 -2.08 10.06
C VAL A 95 8.08 -1.30 10.98
N ARG A 96 9.40 -1.41 10.76
CA ARG A 96 10.45 -0.81 11.60
C ARG A 96 10.41 0.72 11.64
N MET A 97 9.80 1.34 10.64
CA MET A 97 9.78 2.79 10.48
C MET A 97 8.45 3.45 10.88
N LEU A 98 7.44 2.66 11.27
CA LEU A 98 6.08 3.17 11.53
C LEU A 98 6.02 4.20 12.67
N SER A 99 6.87 4.08 13.68
CA SER A 99 6.92 5.02 14.82
C SER A 99 7.53 6.38 14.46
N PHE A 100 8.18 6.50 13.31
CA PHE A 100 8.77 7.75 12.82
C PHE A 100 7.87 8.49 11.82
N LEU A 101 6.69 7.94 11.49
CA LEU A 101 5.75 8.58 10.58
C LEU A 101 4.95 9.66 11.30
N ASP A 102 4.85 10.84 10.67
CA ASP A 102 4.01 11.92 11.17
C ASP A 102 2.56 11.74 10.67
N PHE A 103 1.81 10.89 11.37
CA PHE A 103 0.40 10.61 11.02
C PHE A 103 -0.49 11.87 11.05
N GLY A 104 -0.12 12.87 11.85
CA GLY A 104 -0.84 14.14 11.92
C GLY A 104 -0.67 14.96 10.64
N ALA A 105 0.56 15.10 10.17
CA ALA A 105 0.87 15.75 8.90
C ALA A 105 0.33 14.97 7.70
N ILE A 106 0.44 13.64 7.70
CA ILE A 106 -0.08 12.78 6.63
C ILE A 106 -1.60 12.92 6.51
N ARG A 107 -2.32 12.90 7.64
CA ARG A 107 -3.78 13.10 7.66
C ARG A 107 -4.21 14.45 7.08
N LYS A 108 -3.40 15.50 7.25
CA LYS A 108 -3.65 16.84 6.68
C LYS A 108 -3.32 16.95 5.19
N ASN A 109 -2.59 15.98 4.64
CA ASN A 109 -2.18 15.95 3.24
C ASN A 109 -2.59 14.63 2.56
N PRO A 110 -3.89 14.28 2.53
CA PRO A 110 -4.34 13.02 1.95
C PRO A 110 -4.02 12.99 0.46
N LYS A 111 -3.34 11.93 0.04
CA LYS A 111 -2.99 11.67 -1.36
C LYS A 111 -2.95 10.17 -1.60
N ILE A 112 -3.01 9.78 -2.87
CA ILE A 112 -2.95 8.37 -3.26
C ILE A 112 -1.62 7.78 -2.77
N PHE A 113 -1.68 6.63 -2.12
CA PHE A 113 -0.50 5.89 -1.67
C PHE A 113 -0.63 4.43 -2.11
N ILE A 114 0.37 3.94 -2.85
CA ILE A 114 0.33 2.66 -3.57
C ILE A 114 1.51 1.77 -3.16
N GLY A 115 1.23 0.49 -2.89
CA GLY A 115 2.24 -0.56 -2.79
C GLY A 115 1.65 -1.94 -2.53
N PHE A 116 2.53 -2.94 -2.38
CA PHE A 116 2.16 -4.35 -2.26
C PHE A 116 3.15 -5.10 -1.34
N SER A 117 2.78 -6.28 -0.85
CA SER A 117 3.61 -7.14 0.00
C SER A 117 3.91 -6.48 1.36
N ASP A 118 5.18 -6.35 1.76
CA ASP A 118 5.60 -5.68 3.02
C ASP A 118 5.01 -4.27 3.19
N ILE A 119 4.69 -3.57 2.10
CA ILE A 119 4.04 -2.25 2.15
C ILE A 119 2.63 -2.30 2.77
N SER A 120 2.02 -3.48 2.88
CA SER A 120 0.74 -3.71 3.56
C SER A 120 0.75 -3.17 4.99
N ALA A 121 1.89 -3.18 5.67
CA ALA A 121 2.01 -2.56 6.98
C ALA A 121 1.68 -1.06 6.95
N ILE A 122 2.25 -0.33 5.97
CA ILE A 122 2.05 1.11 5.83
C ILE A 122 0.62 1.39 5.33
N LEU A 123 0.14 0.63 4.34
CA LEU A 123 -1.23 0.77 3.83
C LEU A 123 -2.25 0.68 4.98
N SER A 124 -2.14 -0.37 5.79
CA SER A 124 -3.07 -0.61 6.88
C SER A 124 -2.98 0.46 7.98
N VAL A 125 -1.77 0.91 8.31
CA VAL A 125 -1.59 1.91 9.36
C VAL A 125 -2.05 3.29 8.92
N LEU A 126 -1.80 3.69 7.67
CA LEU A 126 -2.34 4.93 7.11
C LEU A 126 -3.87 4.92 7.13
N HIS A 127 -4.48 3.79 6.77
CA HIS A 127 -5.93 3.63 6.87
C HIS A 127 -6.42 3.73 8.33
N THR A 128 -5.78 3.02 9.25
CA THR A 128 -6.22 2.93 10.64
C THR A 128 -6.01 4.23 11.41
N LYS A 129 -4.86 4.89 11.24
CA LYS A 129 -4.48 6.12 11.99
C LYS A 129 -4.96 7.39 11.33
N CYS A 130 -4.98 7.46 10.00
CA CYS A 130 -5.34 8.67 9.27
C CYS A 130 -6.75 8.61 8.67
N GLY A 131 -7.35 7.42 8.56
CA GLY A 131 -8.59 7.22 7.80
C GLY A 131 -8.39 7.25 6.28
N LEU A 132 -7.14 7.23 5.81
CA LEU A 132 -6.79 7.38 4.40
C LEU A 132 -7.17 6.12 3.60
N VAL A 133 -7.83 6.30 2.46
CA VAL A 133 -7.99 5.21 1.49
C VAL A 133 -6.68 5.03 0.74
N THR A 134 -6.12 3.84 0.86
CA THR A 134 -4.84 3.44 0.24
C THR A 134 -5.04 2.33 -0.77
N PHE A 135 -4.05 2.11 -1.64
CA PHE A 135 -4.16 1.21 -2.77
C PHE A 135 -3.14 0.07 -2.66
N HIS A 136 -3.64 -1.16 -2.52
CA HIS A 136 -2.81 -2.35 -2.60
C HIS A 136 -2.60 -2.72 -4.08
N GLY A 137 -1.43 -2.42 -4.62
CA GLY A 137 -1.15 -2.47 -6.05
C GLY A 137 0.35 -2.56 -6.37
N PRO A 138 0.71 -2.71 -7.66
CA PRO A 138 2.08 -2.98 -8.06
C PRO A 138 3.04 -1.90 -7.58
N VAL A 139 4.22 -2.34 -7.14
CA VAL A 139 5.34 -1.46 -6.80
C VAL A 139 6.12 -1.10 -8.05
N LEU A 140 6.86 0.00 -8.02
CA LEU A 140 7.54 0.54 -9.21
C LEU A 140 8.45 -0.49 -9.89
N THR A 141 9.24 -1.24 -9.11
CA THR A 141 10.18 -2.23 -9.66
C THR A 141 9.51 -3.40 -10.38
N THR A 142 8.24 -3.67 -10.09
CA THR A 142 7.47 -4.73 -10.77
C THR A 142 6.57 -4.17 -11.86
N LEU A 143 6.31 -2.85 -11.86
CA LEU A 143 5.43 -2.21 -12.81
C LEU A 143 5.96 -2.28 -14.25
N GLY A 144 7.29 -2.18 -14.41
CA GLY A 144 7.96 -2.31 -15.71
C GLY A 144 7.67 -3.63 -16.43
N ASP A 145 7.48 -4.71 -15.66
CA ASP A 145 7.28 -6.07 -16.15
C ASP A 145 5.80 -6.52 -16.01
N ALA A 146 4.93 -5.66 -15.46
CA ALA A 146 3.51 -5.95 -15.31
C ALA A 146 2.81 -6.02 -16.67
N ASP A 147 1.81 -6.89 -16.81
CA ASP A 147 1.01 -6.96 -18.04
C ASP A 147 0.11 -5.72 -18.24
N GLN A 148 -0.38 -5.56 -19.47
CA GLN A 148 -1.22 -4.43 -19.85
C GLN A 148 -2.48 -4.31 -18.99
N LYS A 149 -3.11 -5.45 -18.66
CA LYS A 149 -4.33 -5.50 -17.84
C LYS A 149 -4.08 -4.96 -16.42
N THR A 150 -2.94 -5.29 -15.83
CA THR A 150 -2.53 -4.80 -14.50
C THR A 150 -2.30 -3.30 -14.53
N ARG A 151 -1.63 -2.81 -15.57
CA ARG A 151 -1.38 -1.37 -15.78
C ARG A 151 -2.67 -0.58 -15.93
N GLU A 152 -3.61 -1.08 -16.73
CA GLU A 152 -4.93 -0.46 -16.94
C GLU A 152 -5.78 -0.49 -15.67
N ALA A 153 -5.81 -1.60 -14.95
CA ALA A 153 -6.53 -1.71 -13.68
C ALA A 153 -5.97 -0.74 -12.63
N MET A 154 -4.65 -0.60 -12.57
CA MET A 154 -3.98 0.36 -11.69
C MET A 154 -4.39 1.80 -12.00
N VAL A 155 -4.29 2.24 -13.27
CA VAL A 155 -4.70 3.59 -13.67
C VAL A 155 -6.18 3.82 -13.42
N SER A 156 -7.03 2.85 -13.77
CA SER A 156 -8.48 2.91 -13.53
C SER A 156 -8.79 3.14 -12.05
N ALA A 157 -8.07 2.48 -11.14
CA ALA A 157 -8.31 2.56 -9.70
C ALA A 157 -8.07 3.97 -9.11
N PHE A 158 -7.10 4.73 -9.63
CA PHE A 158 -6.72 6.03 -9.05
C PHE A 158 -7.00 7.25 -9.93
N SER A 159 -7.31 7.06 -11.22
CA SER A 159 -7.62 8.15 -12.16
C SER A 159 -9.06 8.16 -12.64
N SER A 160 -9.82 7.07 -12.46
CA SER A 160 -11.20 6.99 -12.98
C SER A 160 -12.27 7.04 -11.88
N GLY A 161 -13.50 7.36 -12.27
CA GLY A 161 -14.69 7.18 -11.44
C GLY A 161 -15.37 5.82 -11.61
N ASN A 162 -14.76 4.92 -12.40
CA ASN A 162 -15.37 3.65 -12.74
C ASN A 162 -15.32 2.69 -11.55
N ILE A 163 -16.37 1.87 -11.44
CA ILE A 163 -16.38 0.78 -10.47
C ILE A 163 -15.44 -0.31 -11.00
N LEU A 164 -14.38 -0.60 -10.25
CA LEU A 164 -13.50 -1.72 -10.54
C LEU A 164 -14.19 -3.02 -10.15
N GLU A 165 -14.58 -3.83 -11.14
CA GLU A 165 -15.13 -5.16 -10.91
C GLU A 165 -14.02 -6.22 -10.93
N ILE A 166 -13.83 -6.93 -9.81
CA ILE A 166 -12.85 -8.02 -9.72
C ILE A 166 -13.59 -9.36 -9.84
N LYS A 167 -13.47 -9.99 -11.00
CA LYS A 167 -13.97 -11.36 -11.25
C LYS A 167 -12.81 -12.35 -11.28
N PRO A 168 -12.63 -13.19 -10.25
CA PRO A 168 -11.55 -14.17 -10.23
C PRO A 168 -11.82 -15.25 -11.28
N LYS A 169 -10.92 -15.38 -12.27
CA LYS A 169 -11.06 -16.37 -13.37
C LYS A 169 -11.13 -17.81 -12.85
N ASN A 170 -10.34 -18.12 -11.81
CA ASN A 170 -10.22 -19.45 -11.20
C ASN A 170 -10.58 -19.42 -9.70
N GLY A 171 -11.56 -18.59 -9.32
CA GLY A 171 -11.99 -18.48 -7.92
C GLY A 171 -12.71 -19.76 -7.44
N ILE A 172 -12.37 -20.21 -6.23
CA ILE A 172 -13.03 -21.35 -5.58
C ILE A 172 -13.87 -20.84 -4.41
N THR A 173 -15.16 -21.16 -4.41
CA THR A 173 -16.06 -20.83 -3.30
C THR A 173 -15.89 -21.85 -2.18
N VAL A 174 -15.15 -21.48 -1.13
CA VAL A 174 -14.99 -22.30 0.09
C VAL A 174 -16.26 -22.29 0.95
N LYS A 175 -16.90 -21.12 1.07
CA LYS A 175 -18.17 -20.93 1.79
C LYS A 175 -19.07 -20.02 0.98
N ARG A 176 -20.31 -20.45 0.73
CA ARG A 176 -21.31 -19.62 0.03
C ARG A 176 -21.80 -18.49 0.93
N GLY A 177 -22.07 -17.34 0.34
CA GLY A 177 -22.61 -16.17 1.04
C GLY A 177 -22.50 -14.91 0.19
N SER A 178 -23.03 -13.80 0.72
CA SER A 178 -22.88 -12.46 0.18
C SER A 178 -22.54 -11.50 1.32
N ALA A 179 -21.68 -10.54 1.06
CA ALA A 179 -21.26 -9.53 2.03
C ALA A 179 -20.98 -8.21 1.30
N SER A 180 -21.15 -7.10 2.01
CA SER A 180 -20.79 -5.76 1.55
C SER A 180 -20.13 -5.01 2.69
N GLY A 181 -19.09 -4.26 2.38
CA GLY A 181 -18.31 -3.51 3.36
C GLY A 181 -17.06 -2.90 2.74
N PRO A 182 -16.38 -2.01 3.48
CA PRO A 182 -15.07 -1.51 3.08
C PRO A 182 -14.08 -2.67 2.89
N VAL A 183 -13.16 -2.52 1.94
CA VAL A 183 -12.10 -3.52 1.69
C VAL A 183 -10.88 -3.20 2.54
N SER A 184 -10.27 -4.22 3.13
CA SER A 184 -8.99 -4.12 3.84
C SER A 184 -8.18 -5.40 3.67
N GLY A 185 -6.90 -5.36 4.01
CA GLY A 185 -6.01 -6.52 3.93
C GLY A 185 -4.69 -6.19 3.26
N GLY A 186 -4.17 -7.14 2.48
CA GLY A 186 -2.82 -7.15 1.93
C GLY A 186 -2.08 -8.43 2.29
N ASN A 187 -0.77 -8.33 2.49
CA ASN A 187 0.08 -9.46 2.84
C ASN A 187 -0.22 -10.00 4.25
N LEU A 188 -0.64 -11.27 4.34
CA LEU A 188 -1.09 -11.92 5.57
C LEU A 188 0.00 -11.89 6.65
N CYS A 189 1.19 -12.40 6.36
CA CYS A 189 2.31 -12.41 7.31
C CYS A 189 2.65 -11.02 7.84
N THR A 190 2.73 -10.04 6.94
CA THR A 190 3.00 -8.64 7.31
C THR A 190 1.94 -8.09 8.26
N LEU A 191 0.65 -8.32 7.98
CA LEU A 191 -0.45 -7.84 8.82
C LEU A 191 -0.49 -8.54 10.19
N CYS A 192 -0.21 -9.84 10.23
CA CYS A 192 -0.07 -10.58 11.50
C CYS A 192 1.00 -9.98 12.41
N HIS A 193 2.09 -9.46 11.85
CA HIS A 193 3.15 -8.81 12.61
C HIS A 193 2.76 -7.45 13.20
N LEU A 194 1.58 -6.90 12.85
CA LEU A 194 1.03 -5.70 13.48
C LEU A 194 0.14 -6.01 14.69
N SER A 195 -0.33 -7.24 14.85
CA SER A 195 -1.22 -7.63 15.95
C SER A 195 -0.58 -7.38 17.32
N GLY A 196 -1.36 -6.79 18.24
CA GLY A 196 -0.88 -6.41 19.57
C GLY A 196 0.13 -5.25 19.61
N THR A 197 0.39 -4.57 18.49
CA THR A 197 1.22 -3.35 18.46
C THR A 197 0.35 -2.09 18.46
N PRO A 198 0.90 -0.89 18.73
CA PRO A 198 0.17 0.37 18.52
C PRO A 198 -0.28 0.61 17.08
N PHE A 199 0.19 -0.20 16.13
CA PHE A 199 -0.09 -0.13 14.69
C PHE A 199 -1.05 -1.23 14.23
N GLU A 200 -1.68 -1.94 15.17
CA GLU A 200 -2.65 -2.99 14.88
C GLU A 200 -3.76 -2.50 13.93
N SER A 201 -4.12 -3.40 13.01
CA SER A 201 -5.09 -3.12 11.96
C SER A 201 -6.51 -3.41 12.44
N GLY A 202 -7.46 -2.52 12.17
CA GLY A 202 -8.87 -2.71 12.53
C GLY A 202 -9.68 -3.29 11.36
N PHE A 203 -10.06 -4.56 11.42
CA PHE A 203 -10.76 -5.24 10.33
C PHE A 203 -12.27 -5.45 10.54
N LYS A 204 -12.80 -5.10 11.70
CA LYS A 204 -14.22 -5.30 12.01
C LYS A 204 -15.12 -4.63 10.96
N GLY A 205 -16.04 -5.40 10.39
CA GLY A 205 -16.98 -4.94 9.35
C GLY A 205 -16.37 -4.76 7.94
N HIS A 206 -15.12 -5.17 7.72
CA HIS A 206 -14.46 -5.10 6.43
C HIS A 206 -14.52 -6.44 5.67
N ILE A 207 -14.44 -6.37 4.35
CA ILE A 207 -14.15 -7.52 3.49
C ILE A 207 -12.62 -7.64 3.39
N LEU A 208 -12.09 -8.78 3.84
CA LEU A 208 -10.65 -9.03 3.83
C LEU A 208 -10.16 -9.58 2.50
N PHE A 209 -9.17 -8.92 1.92
CA PHE A 209 -8.37 -9.39 0.80
C PHE A 209 -6.98 -9.74 1.31
N LEU A 210 -6.68 -11.03 1.43
CA LEU A 210 -5.41 -11.51 1.98
C LEU A 210 -4.62 -12.24 0.90
N GLU A 211 -3.32 -11.99 0.85
CA GLU A 211 -2.36 -12.69 -0.01
C GLU A 211 -1.11 -13.05 0.77
N ASP A 212 -0.42 -14.11 0.35
CA ASP A 212 0.93 -14.39 0.82
C ASP A 212 1.70 -15.20 -0.22
N ARG A 213 3.03 -15.26 -0.10
CA ARG A 213 3.88 -15.94 -1.07
C ARG A 213 4.94 -16.80 -0.40
N GLY A 214 4.97 -18.08 -0.79
CA GLY A 214 6.03 -19.01 -0.41
C GLY A 214 5.89 -19.61 0.99
N GLU A 215 4.74 -19.42 1.64
CA GLU A 215 4.48 -19.98 2.96
C GLU A 215 3.88 -21.38 2.90
N ALA A 216 4.29 -22.24 3.83
CA ALA A 216 3.69 -23.55 4.00
C ALA A 216 2.25 -23.44 4.52
N SER A 217 1.38 -24.35 4.12
CA SER A 217 -0.06 -24.34 4.47
C SER A 217 -0.33 -24.24 5.98
N TYR A 218 0.44 -24.97 6.81
CA TYR A 218 0.29 -24.91 8.27
C TYR A 218 0.68 -23.55 8.87
N LYS A 219 1.53 -22.77 8.19
CA LYS A 219 1.86 -21.40 8.61
C LYS A 219 0.74 -20.44 8.24
N ILE A 220 0.16 -20.58 7.04
CA ILE A 220 -1.04 -19.83 6.65
C ILE A 220 -2.17 -20.06 7.66
N ASP A 221 -2.44 -21.31 8.00
CA ASP A 221 -3.46 -21.67 8.99
C ASP A 221 -3.17 -21.04 10.36
N ARG A 222 -1.92 -21.11 10.83
CA ARG A 222 -1.49 -20.46 12.08
C ARG A 222 -1.70 -18.95 12.05
N MET A 223 -1.37 -18.27 10.96
CA MET A 223 -1.52 -16.83 10.80
C MET A 223 -3.01 -16.42 10.79
N LEU A 224 -3.85 -17.14 10.04
CA LEU A 224 -5.30 -16.91 10.04
C LEU A 224 -5.91 -17.15 11.42
N THR A 225 -5.45 -18.19 12.13
CA THR A 225 -5.87 -18.48 13.50
C THR A 225 -5.46 -17.35 14.45
N GLN A 226 -4.22 -16.86 14.36
CA GLN A 226 -3.75 -15.72 15.16
C GLN A 226 -4.60 -14.47 14.92
N MET A 227 -4.84 -14.10 13.65
CA MET A 227 -5.69 -12.93 13.34
C MET A 227 -7.09 -13.08 13.94
N LYS A 228 -7.70 -14.26 13.81
CA LYS A 228 -9.02 -14.54 14.37
C LYS A 228 -9.05 -14.42 15.90
N LEU A 229 -7.99 -14.82 16.59
CA LEU A 229 -7.88 -14.73 18.05
C LEU A 229 -7.57 -13.30 18.53
N ALA A 230 -6.91 -12.48 17.71
CA ALA A 230 -6.60 -11.09 18.03
C ALA A 230 -7.84 -10.16 17.95
N GLY A 231 -8.86 -10.52 17.17
CA GLY A 231 -10.15 -9.79 17.05
C GLY A 231 -10.35 -9.15 15.68
#